data_AF-A0A101VZH1-F1
#
_entry.id   AF-A0A101VZH1-F1
#
_cell.length_a   1.000
_cell.length_b   1.000
_cell.length_c   1.000
_cell.angle_alpha   90.00
_cell.angle_beta   90.00
_cell.angle_gamma   90.00
#
_symmetry.space_group_name_H-M   'P 1'
#
loop_
_entity.id
_entity.type
_entity.pdbx_description
1 polymer ?
#
loop_
_entity_poly.entity_id
_entity_poly.type
_entity_poly.pdbx_seq_one_letter_code
_entity_poly.pdbx_strand_id
1 'polypeptide(L)'
;MDIFNGSQVYQDYFPKLINAAAIDFLYDKKTDIKIDESELKYRTLETLDMIDELEKNKFKGAGLGEEELFENNLVTGFRLNYEGKLIHQTVMNKN
;
A
#
# COMPACT_ATOMS: atom_id res chain seq x y z
N MET A 1 5.57 -26.00 -1.14
CA MET A 1 6.43 -24.97 -1.74
C MET A 1 6.15 -23.70 -0.99
N ASP A 2 7.15 -23.16 -0.28
CA ASP A 2 7.02 -21.81 0.26
C ASP A 2 6.89 -20.86 -0.93
N ILE A 3 5.73 -20.22 -1.06
CA ILE A 3 5.40 -19.23 -2.10
C ILE A 3 6.39 -18.05 -2.04
N PHE A 4 7.04 -17.91 -0.89
CA PHE A 4 7.94 -16.84 -0.53
C PHE A 4 9.27 -17.44 -0.06
N ASN A 5 10.32 -17.29 -0.88
CA ASN A 5 11.68 -17.51 -0.37
C ASN A 5 11.96 -16.41 0.67
N GLY A 6 12.10 -16.78 1.94
CA GLY A 6 12.19 -15.84 3.06
C GLY A 6 13.30 -14.80 2.91
N SER A 7 14.44 -15.16 2.31
CA SER A 7 15.54 -14.20 2.07
C SER A 7 15.22 -13.21 0.95
N GLN A 8 14.55 -13.67 -0.12
CA GLN A 8 14.12 -12.84 -1.23
C GLN A 8 13.02 -11.85 -0.79
N VAL A 9 12.02 -12.36 -0.07
CA VAL A 9 10.92 -11.52 0.47
C VAL A 9 11.44 -10.50 1.45
N TYR A 10 12.39 -10.88 2.31
CA TYR A 10 13.02 -9.91 3.21
C TYR A 10 13.76 -8.81 2.43
N GLN A 11 14.52 -9.17 1.39
CA GLN A 11 15.19 -8.17 0.54
C GLN A 11 14.22 -7.21 -0.16
N ASP A 12 13.05 -7.70 -0.56
CA ASP A 12 12.05 -6.88 -1.26
C ASP A 12 11.22 -6.02 -0.29
N TYR A 13 10.86 -6.55 0.89
CA TYR A 13 10.02 -5.85 1.86
C TYR A 13 10.79 -4.93 2.80
N PHE A 14 12.01 -5.28 3.19
CA PHE A 14 12.75 -4.50 4.17
C PHE A 14 12.97 -3.03 3.75
N PRO A 15 13.40 -2.73 2.51
CA PRO A 15 13.50 -1.34 2.04
C PRO A 15 12.15 -0.63 2.05
N LYS A 16 11.06 -1.33 1.73
CA LYS A 16 9.69 -0.77 1.73
C LYS A 16 9.24 -0.39 3.13
N LEU A 17 9.54 -1.23 4.13
CA LEU A 17 9.24 -0.94 5.54
C LEU A 17 10.03 0.27 6.05
N ILE A 18 11.32 0.36 5.72
CA ILE A 18 12.15 1.52 6.09
C ILE A 18 11.64 2.78 5.42
N ASN A 19 11.29 2.72 4.13
CA ASN A 19 10.73 3.87 3.41
C ASN A 19 9.39 4.29 3.99
N ALA A 20 8.49 3.36 4.30
CA ALA A 20 7.22 3.67 4.95
C ALA A 20 7.44 4.36 6.30
N ALA A 21 8.32 3.84 7.15
CA ALA A 21 8.64 4.45 8.44
C ALA A 21 9.29 5.83 8.31
N ALA A 22 10.16 6.03 7.31
CA ALA A 22 10.78 7.33 7.04
C ALA A 22 9.74 8.35 6.56
N ILE A 23 8.79 7.92 5.72
CA ILE A 23 7.72 8.78 5.25
C ILE A 23 6.76 9.11 6.40
N ASP A 24 6.36 8.13 7.21
CA ASP A 24 5.56 8.39 8.41
C ASP A 24 6.25 9.45 9.30
N PHE A 25 7.55 9.30 9.57
CA PHE A 25 8.30 10.28 10.36
C PHE A 25 8.34 11.68 9.75
N LEU A 26 8.50 11.78 8.42
CA LEU A 26 8.60 13.07 7.72
C LEU A 26 7.25 13.78 7.56
N TYR A 27 6.16 13.02 7.49
CA TYR A 27 4.82 13.53 7.18
C TYR A 27 3.83 13.37 8.34
N ASP A 28 4.26 12.96 9.54
CA ASP A 28 3.43 12.90 10.76
C ASP A 28 2.97 14.31 11.19
N LYS A 29 1.90 14.79 10.55
CA LYS A 29 1.07 15.87 11.07
C LYS A 29 0.09 15.22 12.02
N LYS A 30 0.37 15.31 13.32
CA LYS A 30 -0.59 14.94 14.37
C LYS A 30 -1.88 15.74 14.22
N THR A 31 -2.84 15.20 13.50
CA THR A 31 -4.23 15.66 13.52
C THR A 31 -4.91 14.98 14.70
N ASP A 32 -5.07 15.72 15.80
CA ASP A 32 -5.81 15.32 16.99
C ASP A 32 -7.33 15.38 16.75
N ILE A 33 -7.76 14.87 15.59
CA ILE A 33 -9.16 14.89 15.15
C ILE A 33 -9.79 13.58 15.63
N LYS A 34 -10.76 13.70 16.54
CA LYS A 34 -11.67 12.59 16.86
C LYS A 34 -12.59 12.37 15.66
N ILE A 35 -12.23 11.44 14.79
CA ILE A 35 -13.07 10.99 13.67
C ILE A 35 -14.00 9.90 14.19
N ASP A 36 -15.29 9.97 13.85
CA ASP A 36 -16.27 8.93 14.17
C ASP A 36 -16.01 7.64 13.38
N GLU A 37 -16.37 6.48 13.94
CA GLU A 37 -16.15 5.18 13.30
C GLU A 37 -16.89 5.07 11.95
N SER A 38 -18.09 5.63 11.86
CA SER A 38 -18.89 5.62 10.64
C SER A 38 -18.20 6.41 9.53
N GLU A 39 -17.59 7.54 9.90
CA GLU A 39 -16.84 8.39 8.98
C GLU A 39 -15.51 7.74 8.56
N LEU A 40 -14.82 7.04 9.47
CA LEU A 40 -13.64 6.25 9.13
C LEU A 40 -13.97 5.14 8.12
N LYS A 41 -15.08 4.41 8.33
CA LYS A 41 -15.54 3.38 7.39
C LYS A 41 -15.83 3.98 6.01
N TYR A 42 -16.54 5.10 5.98
CA TYR A 42 -16.86 5.80 4.74
C TYR A 42 -15.59 6.24 3.99
N ARG A 43 -14.68 6.95 4.66
CA ARG A 43 -13.41 7.40 4.07
C ARG A 43 -12.53 6.24 3.60
N THR A 44 -12.54 5.12 4.32
CA THR A 44 -11.79 3.92 3.91
C THR A 44 -12.35 3.35 2.62
N LEU A 45 -13.68 3.17 2.51
CA LEU A 45 -14.32 2.67 1.30
C LEU A 45 -14.10 3.60 0.12
N GLU A 46 -14.30 4.91 0.31
CA GLU A 46 -14.04 5.93 -0.70
C GLU A 46 -12.59 5.88 -1.20
N THR A 47 -11.63 5.69 -0.29
CA THR A 47 -10.22 5.54 -0.66
C THR A 47 -9.97 4.27 -1.46
N LEU A 48 -10.60 3.15 -1.12
CA LEU A 48 -10.47 1.90 -1.86
C LEU A 48 -11.04 2.02 -3.28
N ASP A 49 -12.22 2.60 -3.41
CA ASP A 49 -12.88 2.84 -4.70
C ASP A 49 -12.01 3.76 -5.58
N MET A 50 -11.48 4.85 -5.01
CA MET A 50 -10.58 5.77 -5.72
C MET A 50 -9.33 5.03 -6.24
N ILE A 51 -8.72 4.15 -5.44
CA ILE A 51 -7.54 3.38 -5.88
C ILE A 51 -7.90 2.44 -7.02
N ASP A 52 -9.12 1.90 -7.04
CA ASP A 52 -9.56 1.03 -8.12
C ASP A 52 -9.61 1.72 -9.47
N GLU A 53 -9.90 3.01 -9.47
CA GLU A 53 -9.94 3.88 -10.65
C GLU A 53 -8.56 4.41 -11.10
N LEU A 54 -7.52 4.30 -10.27
CA LEU A 54 -6.18 4.77 -10.63
C LEU A 54 -5.52 3.89 -11.69
N GLU A 55 -4.74 4.54 -12.56
CA GLU A 55 -3.86 3.83 -13.48
C GLU A 55 -2.79 3.06 -12.68
N LYS A 56 -2.78 1.74 -12.88
CA LYS A 56 -1.91 0.81 -12.16
C LYS A 56 -0.81 0.34 -13.07
N ASN A 57 0.44 0.56 -12.66
CA ASN A 57 1.60 0.03 -13.35
C ASN A 57 1.96 -1.33 -12.77
N LYS A 58 2.02 -2.36 -13.62
CA LYS A 58 2.34 -3.74 -13.22
C LYS A 58 3.84 -4.02 -13.25
N PHE A 59 4.33 -4.61 -12.19
CA PHE A 59 5.71 -5.04 -12.02
C PHE A 59 5.76 -6.49 -11.53
N LYS A 60 6.91 -7.13 -11.70
CA LYS A 60 7.17 -8.42 -11.07
C LYS A 60 7.29 -8.19 -9.57
N GLY A 61 6.36 -8.72 -8.79
CA GLY A 61 6.35 -8.62 -7.34
C GLY A 61 7.34 -9.57 -6.68
N ALA A 62 7.49 -9.45 -5.36
CA ALA A 62 8.33 -10.33 -4.57
C ALA A 62 7.88 -11.80 -4.73
N GLY A 63 8.80 -12.67 -5.16
CA GLY A 63 8.50 -14.09 -5.41
C GLY A 63 7.74 -14.35 -6.73
N LEU A 64 6.60 -15.03 -6.63
CA LEU A 64 5.74 -15.41 -7.78
C LEU A 64 4.55 -14.45 -8.00
N GLY A 65 4.47 -13.34 -7.25
CA GLY A 65 3.37 -12.39 -7.32
C GLY A 65 3.51 -11.31 -8.39
N GLU A 66 2.39 -10.65 -8.70
CA GLU A 66 2.34 -9.41 -9.48
C GLU A 66 2.19 -8.23 -8.53
N GLU A 67 3.00 -7.19 -8.74
CA GLU A 67 2.90 -5.94 -7.99
C GLU A 67 2.27 -4.85 -8.86
N GLU A 68 1.25 -4.18 -8.35
CA GLU A 68 0.60 -3.04 -8.98
C GLU A 68 0.94 -1.79 -8.19
N LEU A 69 1.73 -0.89 -8.78
CA LEU A 69 1.99 0.44 -8.21
C LEU A 69 0.92 1.42 -8.72
N PHE A 70 0.41 2.25 -7.82
CA PHE A 70 -0.50 3.35 -8.15
C PHE A 70 -0.06 4.62 -7.42
N GLU A 71 -0.13 5.74 -8.13
CA GLU A 71 0.32 7.03 -7.62
C GLU A 71 -0.49 8.15 -8.27
N ASN A 72 -0.92 9.12 -7.47
CA ASN A 72 -1.39 10.41 -7.94
C ASN A 72 -0.87 11.53 -7.00
N ASN A 73 -1.41 12.74 -7.13
CA ASN A 73 -1.01 13.87 -6.28
C ASN A 73 -1.44 13.71 -4.80
N LEU A 74 -2.45 12.88 -4.52
CA LEU A 74 -3.05 12.71 -3.20
C LEU A 74 -2.54 11.46 -2.48
N VAL A 75 -2.28 10.37 -3.21
CA VAL A 75 -1.94 9.08 -2.65
C VAL A 75 -0.84 8.38 -3.44
N THR A 76 -0.12 7.51 -2.77
CA THR A 76 0.77 6.53 -3.37
C THR A 76 0.62 5.20 -2.65
N GLY A 77 0.83 4.10 -3.36
CA GLY A 77 0.71 2.78 -2.76
C GLY A 77 1.03 1.66 -3.73
N PHE A 78 0.84 0.43 -3.24
CA PHE A 78 0.95 -0.75 -4.07
C PHE A 78 0.01 -1.87 -3.63
N ARG A 79 -0.30 -2.76 -4.57
CA ARG A 79 -0.96 -4.04 -4.33
C ARG A 79 -0.03 -5.18 -4.73
N LEU A 80 0.03 -6.21 -3.89
CA LEU A 80 0.65 -7.49 -4.23
C LEU A 80 -0.46 -8.51 -4.47
N ASN A 81 -0.49 -9.05 -5.68
CA ASN A 81 -1.41 -10.09 -6.10
C ASN A 81 -0.66 -11.40 -6.33
N TYR A 82 -1.28 -12.53 -6.03
CA TYR A 82 -0.78 -13.87 -6.39
C TYR A 82 -1.95 -14.70 -6.90
N GLU A 83 -1.81 -15.28 -8.10
CA GLU A 83 -2.89 -16.03 -8.78
C GLU A 83 -4.23 -15.27 -8.84
N GLY A 84 -4.17 -13.94 -9.05
CA GLY A 84 -5.36 -13.08 -9.13
C GLY A 84 -6.00 -12.73 -7.77
N LYS A 85 -5.37 -13.08 -6.64
CA LYS A 85 -5.84 -12.74 -5.29
C LYS A 85 -4.96 -11.65 -4.66
N LEU A 86 -5.60 -10.64 -4.07
CA LEU A 86 -4.91 -9.61 -3.29
C LEU A 86 -4.37 -10.21 -1.98
N ILE A 87 -3.05 -10.14 -1.80
CA ILE A 87 -2.37 -10.61 -0.59
C ILE A 87 -1.97 -9.44 0.32
N HIS A 88 -1.59 -8.32 -0.27
CA HIS A 88 -1.17 -7.14 0.49
C HIS A 88 -1.51 -5.86 -0.27
N GLN A 89 -2.01 -4.86 0.45
CA GLN A 89 -2.20 -3.52 -0.08
C GLN A 89 -1.67 -2.52 0.95
N THR A 90 -0.91 -1.54 0.47
CA THR A 90 -0.56 -0.37 1.24
C THR A 90 -0.98 0.88 0.50
N VAL A 91 -1.45 1.87 1.25
CA VAL A 91 -1.92 3.14 0.74
C VAL A 91 -1.44 4.19 1.71
N MET A 92 -0.85 5.25 1.17
CA MET A 92 -0.38 6.36 1.96
C MET A 92 -0.84 7.66 1.30
N ASN A 93 -1.36 8.56 2.14
CA ASN A 93 -1.76 9.89 1.73
C ASN A 93 -0.53 10.80 1.69
N LYS A 94 -0.38 11.63 0.65
CA LYS A 94 0.75 12.55 0.45
C LYS A 94 0.56 13.92 1.11
N ASN A 95 -0.58 14.15 1.77
CA ASN A 95 -0.99 15.44 2.35
C ASN A 95 -0.39 15.75 3.73
#